data_AF-A0A560L1R0-F1
#
_entry.id   AF-A0A560L1R0-F1
#
_cell.length_a   1.000
_cell.length_b   1.000
_cell.length_c   1.000
_cell.angle_alpha   90.00
_cell.angle_beta   90.00
_cell.angle_gamma   90.00
#
_symmetry.space_group_name_H-M   'P 1'
#
loop_
_entity.id
_entity.type
_entity.pdbx_description
1 polymer ?
#
loop_
_entity_poly.entity_id
_entity_poly.type
_entity_poly.pdbx_seq_one_letter_code
_entity_poly.pdbx_strand_id
1 'polypeptide(L)'
;MARPPRNRPHFHVEGGGEAEPYTSPRIVITGLPPARVRAQHAEKLGHAIGAAVQQARQKLGTRDQAIAEGEKGFYLEFEIPAAEQDAVEGLENRPAKIELVAVRPTADNQEMVSATVFVPERSAEFFAKKVETYRDENTKSGKPRNEALVARIEDVRLGAVRSLFTDDMALFPMVGRQAWWEVWVRDGRLETLRHVAQRLNVTLKEHAISFPERDVILALANEESMARLVDNSDAVAELRIAKDMPTLSRDAPGRTSRLGGQSRRSC
;
A
#
# COMPACT_ATOMS: atom_id res chain seq x y z
N MET A 1 -1.22 32.79 50.19
CA MET A 1 -2.11 31.70 49.75
C MET A 1 -1.80 30.47 50.59
N ALA A 2 -2.77 29.94 51.33
CA ALA A 2 -2.57 28.84 52.29
C ALA A 2 -2.62 27.48 51.59
N ARG A 3 -1.65 26.61 51.90
CA ARG A 3 -1.55 25.23 51.39
C ARG A 3 -2.34 24.31 52.33
N PRO A 4 -3.32 23.54 51.86
CA PRO A 4 -4.15 22.73 52.76
C PRO A 4 -3.34 21.56 53.35
N PRO A 5 -3.62 21.15 54.61
CA PRO A 5 -2.90 20.07 55.26
C PRO A 5 -3.23 18.72 54.60
N ARG A 6 -2.19 17.94 54.28
CA ARG A 6 -2.29 16.58 53.72
C ARG A 6 -2.55 15.56 54.82
N ASN A 7 -3.68 15.68 55.50
CA ASN A 7 -4.05 14.81 56.62
C ASN A 7 -5.25 13.92 56.28
N ARG A 8 -5.14 13.17 55.18
CA ARG A 8 -6.09 12.09 54.84
C ARG A 8 -5.49 10.74 55.21
N PRO A 9 -6.28 9.79 55.73
CA PRO A 9 -5.81 8.44 56.00
C PRO A 9 -5.24 7.83 54.72
N HIS A 10 -3.97 7.46 54.76
CA HIS A 10 -3.30 6.76 53.66
C HIS A 10 -3.48 5.27 53.91
N PHE A 11 -4.03 4.55 52.94
CA PHE A 11 -4.06 3.09 52.99
C PHE A 11 -2.63 2.57 52.79
N HIS A 12 -2.04 2.06 53.86
CA HIS A 12 -0.78 1.32 53.81
C HIS A 12 -1.14 -0.17 53.75
N VAL A 13 -0.95 -0.78 52.59
CA VAL A 13 -1.11 -2.22 52.41
C VAL A 13 0.27 -2.83 52.63
N GLU A 14 0.53 -3.35 53.82
CA GLU A 14 1.76 -4.09 54.13
C GLU A 14 1.52 -5.58 53.92
N GLY A 15 2.37 -6.20 53.09
CA GLY A 15 2.43 -7.65 52.90
C GLY A 15 1.28 -8.23 52.07
N GLY A 16 1.56 -8.63 50.83
CA GLY A 16 0.61 -9.39 50.01
C GLY A 16 0.72 -9.23 48.51
N GLY A 17 1.90 -8.93 47.97
CA GLY A 17 2.13 -8.96 46.52
C GLY A 17 2.98 -10.18 46.16
N GLU A 18 2.35 -11.27 45.73
CA GLU A 18 3.08 -12.29 44.97
C GLU A 18 3.32 -11.73 43.56
N ALA A 19 4.59 -11.74 43.14
CA ALA A 19 4.94 -11.32 41.79
C ALA A 19 4.51 -12.40 40.81
N GLU A 20 3.33 -12.23 40.21
CA GLU A 20 2.96 -13.03 39.05
C GLU A 20 3.70 -12.53 37.80
N PRO A 21 4.30 -13.42 37.01
CA PRO A 21 4.90 -13.03 35.74
C PRO A 21 3.82 -12.46 34.82
N TYR A 22 3.94 -11.15 34.53
CA TYR A 22 3.11 -10.49 33.52
C TYR A 22 3.35 -11.16 32.17
N THR A 23 2.42 -12.03 31.78
CA THR A 23 2.38 -12.60 30.45
C THR A 23 1.37 -11.79 29.66
N SER A 24 1.85 -10.93 28.77
CA SER A 24 0.99 -10.31 27.76
C SER A 24 0.30 -11.43 27.01
N PRO A 25 -1.04 -11.58 27.07
CA PRO A 25 -1.70 -12.58 26.26
C PRO A 25 -1.54 -12.09 24.82
N ARG A 26 -0.65 -12.73 24.06
CA ARG A 26 -0.56 -12.59 22.62
C ARG A 26 -1.81 -13.29 22.07
N ILE A 27 -2.96 -12.66 22.25
CA ILE A 27 -4.23 -13.13 21.72
C ILE A 27 -4.13 -12.88 20.22
N VAL A 28 -3.72 -13.90 19.50
CA VAL A 28 -4.08 -14.02 18.09
C VAL A 28 -5.60 -14.17 18.11
N ILE A 29 -6.34 -13.09 17.86
CA ILE A 29 -7.80 -13.11 17.77
C ILE A 29 -8.13 -13.91 16.52
N THR A 30 -8.20 -15.24 16.65
CA THR A 30 -8.68 -16.12 15.60
C THR A 30 -10.20 -16.17 15.70
N GLY A 31 -10.87 -15.33 14.90
CA GLY A 31 -12.32 -15.28 14.85
C GLY A 31 -12.85 -13.91 14.51
N LEU A 32 -14.15 -13.86 14.25
CA LEU A 32 -14.87 -12.63 13.96
C LEU A 32 -14.74 -11.65 15.12
N PRO A 33 -14.33 -10.39 14.87
CA PRO A 33 -14.47 -9.36 15.89
C PRO A 33 -15.94 -9.27 16.30
N PRO A 34 -16.24 -9.12 17.60
CA PRO A 34 -17.62 -9.01 18.05
C PRO A 34 -18.30 -7.83 17.34
N ALA A 35 -19.62 -7.92 17.10
CA ALA A 35 -20.34 -6.98 16.24
C ALA A 35 -20.11 -5.49 16.61
N ARG A 36 -19.95 -5.19 17.90
CA ARG A 36 -19.61 -3.84 18.39
C ARG A 36 -18.22 -3.38 17.93
N VAL A 37 -17.23 -4.26 17.96
CA VAL A 37 -15.85 -3.98 17.50
C VAL A 37 -15.82 -3.89 15.97
N ARG A 38 -16.56 -4.76 15.26
CA ARG A 38 -16.75 -4.68 13.81
C ARG A 38 -17.31 -3.32 13.37
N ALA A 39 -18.36 -2.84 14.03
CA ALA A 39 -18.95 -1.54 13.70
C ALA A 39 -17.98 -0.38 13.92
N GLN A 40 -17.29 -0.36 15.07
CA GLN A 40 -16.28 0.67 15.38
C GLN A 40 -15.11 0.66 14.40
N HIS A 41 -14.63 -0.52 14.02
CA HIS A 41 -13.57 -0.68 13.04
C HIS A 41 -14.00 -0.19 11.66
N ALA A 42 -15.20 -0.59 11.21
CA ALA A 42 -15.75 -0.12 9.95
C ALA A 42 -15.98 1.40 9.93
N GLU A 43 -16.42 2.00 11.04
CA GLU A 43 -16.54 3.46 11.17
C GLU A 43 -15.18 4.15 11.06
N LYS A 44 -14.15 3.65 11.76
CA LYS A 44 -12.77 4.17 11.66
C LYS A 44 -12.28 4.17 10.21
N LEU A 45 -12.38 3.02 9.54
CA LEU A 45 -11.95 2.88 8.14
C LEU A 45 -12.79 3.72 7.19
N GLY A 46 -14.10 3.78 7.41
CA GLY A 46 -15.01 4.62 6.61
C GLY A 46 -14.66 6.10 6.68
N HIS A 47 -14.33 6.61 7.88
CA HIS A 47 -13.83 7.97 8.05
C HIS A 47 -12.49 8.21 7.35
N ALA A 48 -11.53 7.28 7.50
CA ALA A 48 -10.21 7.39 6.89
C ALA A 48 -10.28 7.40 5.35
N ILE A 49 -11.03 6.46 4.76
CA ILE A 49 -11.30 6.40 3.32
C ILE A 49 -12.02 7.66 2.85
N GLY A 50 -13.08 8.09 3.55
CA GLY A 50 -13.83 9.29 3.20
C GLY A 50 -12.94 10.53 3.19
N ALA A 51 -12.07 10.69 4.18
CA ALA A 51 -11.11 11.79 4.24
C ALA A 51 -10.09 11.72 3.08
N ALA A 52 -9.53 10.53 2.81
CA ALA A 52 -8.59 10.33 1.71
C ALA A 52 -9.21 10.65 0.33
N VAL A 53 -10.45 10.20 0.09
CA VAL A 53 -11.18 10.47 -1.16
C VAL A 53 -11.51 11.96 -1.31
N GLN A 54 -11.91 12.64 -0.22
CA GLN A 54 -12.14 14.08 -0.26
C GLN A 54 -10.87 14.85 -0.61
N GLN A 55 -9.74 14.51 0.01
CA GLN A 55 -8.44 15.11 -0.31
C GLN A 55 -8.01 14.81 -1.74
N ALA A 56 -8.23 13.59 -2.23
CA ALA A 56 -7.95 13.20 -3.61
C ALA A 56 -8.76 14.05 -4.61
N ARG A 57 -10.06 14.22 -4.37
CA ARG A 57 -10.94 15.05 -5.22
C ARG A 57 -10.51 16.51 -5.24
N GLN A 58 -10.07 17.05 -4.10
CA GLN A 58 -9.51 18.40 -4.03
C GLN A 58 -8.25 18.53 -4.90
N LYS A 59 -7.28 17.59 -4.75
CA LYS A 59 -6.07 17.56 -5.59
C LYS A 59 -6.39 17.45 -7.08
N LEU A 60 -7.31 16.55 -7.45
CA LEU A 60 -7.77 16.37 -8.82
C LEU A 60 -8.46 17.62 -9.38
N GLY A 61 -9.16 18.37 -8.54
CA GLY A 61 -9.76 19.66 -8.91
C GLY A 61 -8.74 20.75 -9.19
N THR A 62 -7.56 20.70 -8.56
CA THR A 62 -6.44 21.63 -8.78
C THR A 62 -5.42 21.16 -9.82
N ARG A 63 -5.66 20.02 -10.47
CA ARG A 63 -4.73 19.41 -11.42
C ARG A 63 -4.56 20.28 -12.66
N ASP A 64 -3.32 20.53 -13.05
CA ASP A 64 -3.00 21.35 -14.21
C ASP A 64 -3.37 20.61 -15.51
N GLN A 65 -4.42 21.08 -16.18
CA GLN A 65 -4.92 20.45 -17.41
C GLN A 65 -3.93 20.57 -18.59
N ALA A 66 -3.00 21.52 -18.56
CA ALA A 66 -1.96 21.63 -19.58
C ALA A 66 -0.87 20.57 -19.41
N ILE A 67 -0.75 19.97 -18.22
CA ILE A 67 0.27 18.96 -17.89
C ILE A 67 -0.34 17.56 -17.88
N ALA A 68 -1.51 17.42 -17.27
CA ALA A 68 -2.16 16.16 -16.97
C ALA A 68 -2.49 15.29 -18.19
N GLU A 69 -2.22 14.00 -18.09
CA GLU A 69 -2.65 13.00 -19.06
C GLU A 69 -3.04 11.69 -18.35
N GLY A 70 -3.85 10.87 -19.02
CA GLY A 70 -4.34 9.60 -18.47
C GLY A 70 -5.69 9.69 -17.74
N GLU A 71 -6.12 8.58 -17.15
CA GLU A 71 -7.37 8.49 -16.41
C GLU A 71 -7.27 9.29 -15.10
N LYS A 72 -8.33 10.01 -14.71
CA LYS A 72 -8.38 10.64 -13.40
C LYS A 72 -8.47 9.56 -12.33
N GLY A 73 -7.60 9.65 -11.33
CA GLY A 73 -7.57 8.73 -10.20
C GLY A 73 -6.58 9.21 -9.15
N PHE A 74 -6.46 8.43 -8.11
CA PHE A 74 -5.61 8.71 -6.96
C PHE A 74 -5.07 7.40 -6.38
N TYR A 75 -4.05 7.52 -5.54
CA TYR A 75 -3.49 6.36 -4.84
C TYR A 75 -4.08 6.27 -3.44
N LEU A 76 -4.41 5.07 -2.99
CA LEU A 76 -4.71 4.79 -1.59
C LEU A 76 -3.63 3.88 -1.04
N GLU A 77 -3.09 4.24 0.12
CA GLU A 77 -2.14 3.42 0.86
C GLU A 77 -2.86 2.79 2.06
N PHE A 78 -2.79 1.47 2.14
CA PHE A 78 -3.38 0.64 3.17
C PHE A 78 -2.28 0.13 4.09
N GLU A 79 -2.53 0.14 5.40
CA GLU A 79 -1.68 -0.53 6.38
C GLU A 79 -2.34 -1.84 6.81
N ILE A 80 -1.57 -2.93 6.69
CA ILE A 80 -2.00 -4.30 6.99
C ILE A 80 -0.94 -4.94 7.89
N PRO A 81 -1.30 -5.72 8.92
CA PRO A 81 -0.33 -6.47 9.69
C PRO A 81 0.48 -7.40 8.80
N ALA A 82 1.80 -7.42 8.96
CA ALA A 82 2.70 -8.25 8.15
C ALA A 82 2.36 -9.74 8.21
N ALA A 83 1.79 -10.20 9.34
CA ALA A 83 1.29 -11.57 9.49
C ALA A 83 0.11 -11.93 8.58
N GLU A 84 -0.59 -10.93 8.05
CA GLU A 84 -1.80 -11.02 7.22
C GLU A 84 -1.55 -10.40 5.83
N GLN A 85 -0.28 -10.37 5.39
CA GLN A 85 0.14 -9.75 4.13
C GLN A 85 -0.52 -10.35 2.89
N ASP A 86 -1.03 -11.58 2.95
CA ASP A 86 -1.77 -12.23 1.87
C ASP A 86 -3.06 -11.48 1.50
N ALA A 87 -3.61 -10.68 2.43
CA ALA A 87 -4.79 -9.87 2.17
C ALA A 87 -4.57 -8.71 1.18
N VAL A 88 -3.31 -8.34 0.89
CA VAL A 88 -3.01 -7.29 -0.10
C VAL A 88 -3.56 -7.64 -1.48
N GLU A 89 -3.64 -8.93 -1.82
CA GLU A 89 -4.22 -9.39 -3.10
C GLU A 89 -5.71 -8.99 -3.24
N GLY A 90 -6.43 -8.89 -2.12
CA GLY A 90 -7.84 -8.48 -2.10
C GLY A 90 -8.08 -6.99 -2.38
N LEU A 91 -7.02 -6.17 -2.40
CA LEU A 91 -7.09 -4.75 -2.73
C LEU A 91 -7.18 -4.50 -4.24
N GLU A 92 -6.67 -5.41 -5.08
CA GLU A 92 -6.81 -5.32 -6.53
C GLU A 92 -8.27 -5.62 -6.96
N ASN A 93 -8.76 -4.89 -7.96
CA ASN A 93 -10.03 -5.20 -8.60
C ASN A 93 -10.05 -4.81 -10.08
N ARG A 94 -9.81 -5.79 -10.96
CA ARG A 94 -9.77 -5.57 -12.42
C ARG A 94 -11.08 -5.00 -13.01
N PRO A 95 -12.29 -5.46 -12.62
CA PRO A 95 -13.53 -4.86 -13.11
C PRO A 95 -13.68 -3.37 -12.75
N ALA A 96 -13.30 -2.99 -11.53
CA ALA A 96 -13.29 -1.60 -11.07
C ALA A 96 -12.04 -0.82 -11.51
N LYS A 97 -11.12 -1.46 -12.25
CA LYS A 97 -9.84 -0.91 -12.70
C LYS A 97 -8.95 -0.39 -11.55
N ILE A 98 -9.10 -1.00 -10.37
CA ILE A 98 -8.23 -0.77 -9.21
C ILE A 98 -7.06 -1.75 -9.33
N GLU A 99 -5.84 -1.23 -9.23
CA GLU A 99 -4.62 -1.98 -9.44
C GLU A 99 -3.73 -1.89 -8.20
N LEU A 100 -3.16 -3.01 -7.75
CA LEU A 100 -2.14 -3.01 -6.72
C LEU A 100 -0.80 -2.60 -7.33
N VAL A 101 -0.27 -1.46 -6.91
CA VAL A 101 0.86 -0.83 -7.59
C VAL A 101 2.18 -0.97 -6.84
N ALA A 102 2.16 -0.91 -5.51
CA ALA A 102 3.33 -1.06 -4.65
C ALA A 102 2.98 -1.80 -3.34
N VAL A 103 3.90 -2.63 -2.85
CA VAL A 103 3.82 -3.28 -1.54
C VAL A 103 5.18 -3.18 -0.88
N ARG A 104 5.24 -2.70 0.37
CA ARG A 104 6.49 -2.60 1.13
C ARG A 104 6.29 -2.86 2.62
N PRO A 105 7.28 -3.42 3.33
CA PRO A 105 7.30 -3.40 4.79
C PRO A 105 7.32 -1.94 5.28
N THR A 106 6.64 -1.65 6.39
CA THR A 106 6.65 -0.31 6.98
C THR A 106 7.97 -0.08 7.72
N ALA A 107 8.65 1.05 7.47
CA ALA A 107 10.00 1.31 7.97
C ALA A 107 10.10 1.38 9.52
N ASP A 108 9.04 1.85 10.17
CA ASP A 108 9.02 2.07 11.63
C ASP A 108 8.58 0.84 12.43
N ASN A 109 7.91 -0.13 11.79
CA ASN A 109 7.43 -1.34 12.45
C ASN A 109 7.42 -2.52 11.48
N GLN A 110 8.34 -3.48 11.66
CA GLN A 110 8.39 -4.73 10.86
C GLN A 110 7.14 -5.61 11.02
N GLU A 111 6.20 -5.21 11.88
CA GLU A 111 4.91 -5.86 12.07
C GLU A 111 3.83 -5.39 11.09
N MET A 112 4.10 -4.39 10.25
CA MET A 112 3.15 -3.83 9.28
C MET A 112 3.71 -3.85 7.84
N VAL A 113 2.79 -3.95 6.89
CA VAL A 113 3.02 -3.84 5.45
C VAL A 113 2.13 -2.72 4.92
N SER A 114 2.73 -1.84 4.12
CA SER A 114 2.03 -0.81 3.36
C SER A 114 1.77 -1.29 1.95
N ALA A 115 0.50 -1.30 1.54
CA ALA A 115 0.07 -1.68 0.19
C ALA A 115 -0.64 -0.50 -0.47
N THR A 116 -0.14 -0.08 -1.63
CA THR A 116 -0.65 1.07 -2.37
C THR A 116 -1.37 0.60 -3.61
N VAL A 117 -2.60 1.09 -3.82
CA VAL A 117 -3.39 0.84 -5.03
C VAL A 117 -3.65 2.13 -5.78
N PHE A 118 -3.73 2.04 -7.11
CA PHE A 118 -4.31 3.09 -7.94
C PHE A 118 -5.83 2.90 -8.00
N VAL A 119 -6.60 3.95 -7.73
CA VAL A 119 -8.07 3.98 -7.78
C VAL A 119 -8.51 5.02 -8.81
N PRO A 120 -9.15 4.61 -9.92
CA PRO A 120 -9.80 5.54 -10.83
C PRO A 120 -10.89 6.34 -10.11
N GLU A 121 -11.08 7.61 -10.45
CA GLU A 121 -12.08 8.48 -9.81
C GLU A 121 -13.50 7.91 -9.90
N ARG A 122 -13.83 7.27 -11.02
CA ARG A 122 -15.13 6.56 -11.19
C ARG A 122 -15.36 5.43 -10.19
N SER A 123 -14.29 4.94 -9.55
CA SER A 123 -14.29 3.85 -8.57
C SER A 123 -14.00 4.38 -7.15
N ALA A 124 -14.05 5.69 -6.91
CA ALA A 124 -13.70 6.30 -5.62
C ALA A 124 -14.49 5.75 -4.43
N GLU A 125 -15.76 5.38 -4.65
CA GLU A 125 -16.64 4.84 -3.59
C GLU A 125 -16.45 3.33 -3.35
N PHE A 126 -15.56 2.66 -4.09
CA PHE A 126 -15.43 1.19 -4.06
C PHE A 126 -15.07 0.66 -2.67
N PHE A 127 -14.04 1.22 -2.04
CA PHE A 127 -13.60 0.78 -0.72
C PHE A 127 -14.57 1.20 0.39
N ALA A 128 -15.18 2.38 0.29
CA ALA A 128 -16.22 2.83 1.22
C ALA A 128 -17.39 1.84 1.24
N LYS A 129 -17.90 1.45 0.07
CA LYS A 129 -18.95 0.42 -0.05
C LYS A 129 -18.51 -0.94 0.47
N LYS A 130 -17.25 -1.36 0.23
CA LYS A 130 -16.73 -2.61 0.79
C LYS A 130 -16.76 -2.60 2.32
N VAL A 131 -16.40 -1.47 2.95
CA VAL A 131 -16.42 -1.28 4.40
C VAL A 131 -17.84 -1.23 4.95
N GLU A 132 -18.77 -0.55 4.27
CA GLU A 132 -20.20 -0.53 4.64
C GLU A 132 -20.82 -1.92 4.57
N THR A 133 -20.62 -2.64 3.47
CA THR A 133 -21.06 -4.05 3.35
C THR A 133 -20.38 -4.93 4.40
N TYR A 134 -19.11 -4.66 4.73
CA TYR A 134 -18.45 -5.30 5.87
C TYR A 134 -19.06 -4.92 7.20
N ARG A 135 -19.72 -3.78 7.39
CA ARG A 135 -20.40 -3.41 8.64
C ARG A 135 -21.79 -4.06 8.75
N ASP A 136 -22.54 -4.05 7.65
CA ASP A 136 -24.01 -4.23 7.70
C ASP A 136 -24.49 -5.59 7.19
N GLU A 137 -23.72 -6.25 6.32
CA GLU A 137 -24.16 -7.47 5.64
C GLU A 137 -23.41 -8.72 6.08
N ASN A 138 -24.12 -9.85 6.10
CA ASN A 138 -23.54 -11.18 6.27
C ASN A 138 -23.74 -12.01 4.99
N THR A 139 -22.87 -12.98 4.79
CA THR A 139 -23.01 -14.05 3.81
C THR A 139 -24.08 -15.04 4.28
N LYS A 140 -24.46 -15.97 3.39
CA LYS A 140 -25.42 -17.05 3.74
C LYS A 140 -24.94 -17.94 4.88
N SER A 141 -23.63 -18.03 5.12
CA SER A 141 -23.03 -18.78 6.23
C SER A 141 -22.90 -17.96 7.52
N GLY A 142 -23.43 -16.73 7.55
CA GLY A 142 -23.45 -15.88 8.74
C GLY A 142 -22.18 -15.06 8.97
N LYS A 143 -21.15 -15.19 8.12
CA LYS A 143 -19.93 -14.38 8.19
C LYS A 143 -20.15 -12.98 7.59
N PRO A 144 -19.55 -11.90 8.11
CA PRO A 144 -19.54 -10.59 7.46
C PRO A 144 -19.06 -10.70 6.02
N ARG A 145 -19.67 -9.93 5.14
CA ARG A 145 -19.14 -9.79 3.78
C ARG A 145 -17.83 -9.01 3.80
N ASN A 146 -16.93 -9.30 2.86
CA ASN A 146 -15.60 -8.68 2.74
C ASN A 146 -14.68 -8.84 3.97
N GLU A 147 -15.03 -9.69 4.95
CA GLU A 147 -14.25 -9.93 6.17
C GLU A 147 -12.79 -10.27 5.86
N ALA A 148 -12.56 -11.11 4.85
CA ALA A 148 -11.23 -11.57 4.45
C ALA A 148 -10.25 -10.42 4.16
N LEU A 149 -10.76 -9.28 3.71
CA LEU A 149 -9.94 -8.10 3.44
C LEU A 149 -10.09 -7.07 4.56
N VAL A 150 -11.32 -6.60 4.79
CA VAL A 150 -11.57 -5.40 5.59
C VAL A 150 -11.10 -5.59 7.03
N ALA A 151 -11.28 -6.77 7.61
CA ALA A 151 -10.88 -7.05 9.00
C ALA A 151 -9.36 -6.99 9.23
N ARG A 152 -8.54 -7.03 8.17
CA ARG A 152 -7.07 -6.99 8.23
C ARG A 152 -6.49 -5.62 7.90
N ILE A 153 -7.33 -4.65 7.55
CA ILE A 153 -6.91 -3.29 7.29
C ILE A 153 -6.86 -2.54 8.62
N GLU A 154 -5.69 -2.05 8.99
CA GLU A 154 -5.51 -1.22 10.18
C GLU A 154 -5.80 0.25 9.90
N ASP A 155 -5.32 0.77 8.77
CA ASP A 155 -5.52 2.16 8.36
C ASP A 155 -5.51 2.34 6.84
N VAL A 156 -6.08 3.46 6.39
CA VAL A 156 -6.10 3.88 4.98
C VAL A 156 -5.84 5.37 4.87
N ARG A 157 -4.95 5.76 3.97
CA ARG A 157 -4.67 7.18 3.69
C ARG A 157 -4.50 7.45 2.20
N LEU A 158 -4.54 8.73 1.85
CA LEU A 158 -4.18 9.18 0.52
C LEU A 158 -2.70 8.89 0.26
N GLY A 159 -2.42 8.18 -0.82
CA GLY A 159 -1.05 7.86 -1.23
C GLY A 159 -0.30 9.10 -1.72
N ALA A 160 0.98 9.17 -1.37
CA ALA A 160 1.93 10.17 -1.87
C ALA A 160 3.01 9.50 -2.72
N VAL A 161 3.94 10.28 -3.28
CA VAL A 161 5.10 9.74 -4.01
C VAL A 161 5.88 8.70 -3.20
N ARG A 162 5.98 8.92 -1.88
CA ARG A 162 6.60 7.97 -0.92
C ARG A 162 5.85 6.65 -0.81
N SER A 163 4.53 6.65 -1.03
CA SER A 163 3.72 5.44 -0.99
C SER A 163 3.99 4.50 -2.18
N LEU A 164 4.61 5.02 -3.24
CA LEU A 164 5.02 4.24 -4.42
C LEU A 164 6.48 3.81 -4.37
N PHE A 165 7.25 4.30 -3.39
CA PHE A 165 8.65 3.98 -3.25
C PHE A 165 8.84 2.66 -2.50
N THR A 166 9.46 1.67 -3.13
CA THR A 166 9.55 0.29 -2.61
C THR A 166 10.96 -0.16 -2.24
N ASP A 167 11.96 0.66 -2.54
CA ASP A 167 13.32 0.48 -2.03
C ASP A 167 13.37 0.81 -0.52
N ASP A 168 14.54 0.57 0.10
CA ASP A 168 14.79 1.01 1.47
C ASP A 168 14.57 2.52 1.59
N MET A 169 13.67 2.94 2.49
CA MET A 169 13.34 4.34 2.74
C MET A 169 14.55 5.19 3.13
N ALA A 170 15.64 4.59 3.62
CA ALA A 170 16.92 5.28 3.83
C ALA A 170 17.56 5.79 2.53
N LEU A 171 17.22 5.19 1.38
CA LEU A 171 17.64 5.60 0.04
C LEU A 171 16.73 6.68 -0.55
N PHE A 172 15.57 6.95 0.06
CA PHE A 172 14.64 7.95 -0.45
C PHE A 172 15.35 9.33 -0.53
N PRO A 173 15.31 10.02 -1.68
CA PRO A 173 16.10 11.24 -1.86
C PRO A 173 15.77 12.33 -0.83
N MET A 174 16.80 13.01 -0.34
CA MET A 174 16.61 14.20 0.49
C MET A 174 15.88 15.28 -0.31
N VAL A 175 15.09 16.10 0.38
CA VAL A 175 14.32 17.19 -0.20
C VAL A 175 15.20 18.06 -1.10
N GLY A 176 14.73 18.29 -2.33
CA GLY A 176 15.42 19.11 -3.34
C GLY A 176 16.58 18.44 -4.07
N ARG A 177 17.08 17.27 -3.63
CA ARG A 177 18.15 16.55 -4.34
C ARG A 177 17.60 15.79 -5.54
N GLN A 178 18.32 15.87 -6.66
CA GLN A 178 18.06 15.04 -7.82
C GLN A 178 18.56 13.61 -7.58
N ALA A 179 17.82 12.64 -8.08
CA ALA A 179 18.19 11.24 -8.12
C ALA A 179 17.74 10.61 -9.44
N TRP A 180 18.42 9.52 -9.83
CA TRP A 180 17.93 8.64 -10.87
C TRP A 180 16.91 7.67 -10.27
N TRP A 181 15.67 7.78 -10.73
CA TRP A 181 14.55 6.93 -10.34
C TRP A 181 14.35 5.85 -11.39
N GLU A 182 14.17 4.61 -10.96
CA GLU A 182 13.49 3.60 -11.77
C GLU A 182 11.99 3.81 -11.62
N VAL A 183 11.35 4.26 -12.70
CA VAL A 183 9.90 4.42 -12.75
C VAL A 183 9.32 3.18 -13.39
N TRP A 184 8.68 2.35 -12.58
CA TRP A 184 7.90 1.22 -13.04
C TRP A 184 6.53 1.71 -13.46
N VAL A 185 6.17 1.41 -14.70
CA VAL A 185 5.02 1.98 -15.39
C VAL A 185 3.93 0.94 -15.50
N ARG A 186 2.70 1.36 -15.23
CA ARG A 186 1.49 0.57 -15.43
C ARG A 186 1.33 0.20 -16.90
N ASP A 187 0.79 -0.97 -17.16
CA ASP A 187 0.66 -1.53 -18.51
C ASP A 187 -0.02 -0.55 -19.49
N GLY A 188 0.60 -0.38 -20.65
CA GLY A 188 0.15 0.52 -21.71
C GLY A 188 0.25 2.02 -21.41
N ARG A 189 0.94 2.44 -20.34
CA ARG A 189 1.01 3.87 -19.92
C ARG A 189 2.36 4.54 -20.14
N LEU A 190 3.31 3.89 -20.81
CA LEU A 190 4.65 4.45 -21.06
C LEU A 190 4.60 5.80 -21.81
N GLU A 191 3.79 5.90 -22.87
CA GLU A 191 3.67 7.15 -23.64
C GLU A 191 3.02 8.27 -22.83
N THR A 192 1.99 7.94 -22.03
CA THR A 192 1.39 8.89 -21.08
C THR A 192 2.43 9.43 -20.10
N LEU A 193 3.29 8.56 -19.55
CA LEU A 193 4.38 9.00 -18.68
C LEU A 193 5.36 9.94 -19.42
N ARG A 194 5.76 9.59 -20.66
CA ARG A 194 6.68 10.40 -21.46
C ARG A 194 6.14 11.80 -21.72
N HIS A 195 4.87 11.93 -22.11
CA HIS A 195 4.24 13.23 -22.36
C HIS A 195 4.19 14.10 -21.10
N VAL A 196 3.75 13.53 -19.97
CA VAL A 196 3.67 14.28 -18.70
C VAL A 196 5.07 14.68 -18.22
N ALA A 197 6.04 13.78 -18.31
CA ALA A 197 7.44 14.06 -17.96
C ALA A 197 8.02 15.20 -18.82
N GLN A 198 7.76 15.18 -20.13
CA GLN A 198 8.17 16.25 -21.03
C GLN A 198 7.58 17.61 -20.63
N ARG A 199 6.27 17.67 -20.34
CA ARG A 199 5.59 18.91 -19.91
C ARG A 199 6.09 19.42 -18.56
N LEU A 200 6.57 18.52 -17.70
CA LEU A 200 7.17 18.85 -16.40
C LEU A 200 8.68 19.10 -16.46
N ASN A 201 9.32 18.99 -17.63
CA ASN A 201 10.78 19.04 -17.80
C ASN A 201 11.52 17.98 -16.94
N VAL A 202 10.90 16.83 -16.71
CA VAL A 202 11.55 15.67 -16.09
C VAL A 202 12.36 14.93 -17.16
N THR A 203 13.66 14.76 -16.91
CA THR A 203 14.54 14.10 -17.87
C THR A 203 14.35 12.59 -17.80
N LEU A 204 13.92 11.99 -18.91
CA LEU A 204 13.82 10.53 -19.06
C LEU A 204 14.99 10.01 -19.91
N LYS A 205 15.47 8.80 -19.61
CA LYS A 205 16.31 8.07 -20.57
C LYS A 205 15.46 7.65 -21.78
N GLU A 206 16.10 7.60 -22.95
CA GLU A 206 15.43 7.24 -24.20
C GLU A 206 14.84 5.82 -24.14
N HIS A 207 15.68 4.87 -23.71
CA HIS A 207 15.35 3.45 -23.69
C HIS A 207 14.58 3.08 -22.41
N ALA A 208 13.47 2.38 -22.59
CA ALA A 208 12.74 1.69 -21.54
C ALA A 208 13.02 0.18 -21.62
N ILE A 209 12.90 -0.51 -20.49
CA ILE A 209 12.95 -1.97 -20.41
C ILE A 209 11.52 -2.47 -20.26
N SER A 210 11.06 -3.29 -21.20
CA SER A 210 9.71 -3.86 -21.18
C SER A 210 9.72 -5.27 -20.58
N PHE A 211 8.92 -5.48 -19.54
CA PHE A 211 8.56 -6.78 -19.00
C PHE A 211 7.13 -7.14 -19.42
N PRO A 212 6.70 -8.42 -19.33
CA PRO A 212 5.36 -8.82 -19.75
C PRO A 212 4.20 -8.06 -19.08
N GLU A 213 4.44 -7.53 -17.88
CA GLU A 213 3.40 -6.86 -17.07
C GLU A 213 3.65 -5.36 -16.88
N ARG A 214 4.89 -4.86 -17.06
CA ARG A 214 5.28 -3.46 -16.78
C ARG A 214 6.45 -3.00 -17.64
N ASP A 215 6.50 -1.71 -17.94
CA ASP A 215 7.70 -1.05 -18.46
C ASP A 215 8.49 -0.40 -17.32
N VAL A 216 9.81 -0.30 -17.47
CA VAL A 216 10.69 0.43 -16.54
C VAL A 216 11.48 1.46 -17.32
N ILE A 217 11.48 2.71 -16.85
CA ILE A 217 12.23 3.81 -17.46
C ILE A 217 12.94 4.63 -16.39
N LEU A 218 14.13 5.11 -16.72
CA LEU A 218 14.92 5.94 -15.81
C LEU A 218 14.53 7.41 -15.93
N ALA A 219 14.25 8.04 -14.79
CA ALA A 219 13.93 9.47 -14.69
C ALA A 219 14.91 10.19 -13.75
N LEU A 220 15.44 11.35 -14.16
CA LEU A 220 16.22 12.24 -13.30
C LEU A 220 15.31 13.33 -12.76
N ALA A 221 15.02 13.29 -11.46
CA ALA A 221 14.12 14.24 -10.80
C ALA A 221 14.43 14.35 -9.30
N ASN A 222 14.01 15.46 -8.69
CA ASN A 222 13.89 15.55 -7.23
C ASN A 222 12.50 15.06 -6.77
N GLU A 223 12.29 14.90 -5.45
CA GLU A 223 11.01 14.44 -4.87
C GLU A 223 9.80 15.26 -5.36
N GLU A 224 9.93 16.59 -5.45
CA GLU A 224 8.83 17.48 -5.83
C GLU A 224 8.39 17.28 -7.29
N SER A 225 9.34 17.29 -8.23
CA SER A 225 9.06 16.99 -9.64
C SER A 225 8.48 15.58 -9.80
N MET A 226 8.93 14.64 -8.95
CA MET A 226 8.45 13.28 -8.97
C MET A 226 7.01 13.15 -8.47
N ALA A 227 6.67 13.85 -7.39
CA ALA A 227 5.31 13.98 -6.90
C ALA A 227 4.40 14.64 -7.95
N ARG A 228 4.87 15.68 -8.65
CA ARG A 228 4.10 16.29 -9.75
C ARG A 228 3.86 15.33 -10.89
N LEU A 229 4.81 14.47 -11.26
CA LEU A 229 4.61 13.45 -12.29
C LEU A 229 3.54 12.43 -11.87
N VAL A 230 3.58 11.98 -10.61
CA VAL A 230 2.58 11.06 -10.03
C VAL A 230 1.20 11.72 -9.98
N ASP A 231 1.10 12.97 -9.51
CA ASP A 231 -0.19 13.68 -9.40
C ASP A 231 -0.78 14.03 -10.78
N ASN A 232 0.04 14.09 -11.84
CA ASN A 232 -0.36 14.45 -13.19
C ASN A 232 -0.39 13.29 -14.19
N SER A 233 -0.21 12.05 -13.75
CA SER A 233 -0.36 10.87 -14.60
C SER A 233 -1.04 9.74 -13.83
N ASP A 234 -1.62 8.78 -14.54
CA ASP A 234 -2.01 7.49 -13.96
C ASP A 234 -1.02 6.39 -14.33
N ALA A 235 0.21 6.75 -14.70
CA ALA A 235 1.17 5.85 -15.31
C ALA A 235 2.08 5.17 -14.30
N VAL A 236 2.34 5.80 -13.14
CA VAL A 236 3.32 5.30 -12.17
C VAL A 236 2.73 4.13 -11.38
N ALA A 237 3.43 3.01 -11.37
CA ALA A 237 3.09 1.86 -10.56
C ALA A 237 4.00 1.80 -9.31
N GLU A 238 5.30 1.91 -9.52
CA GLU A 238 6.29 1.76 -8.47
C GLU A 238 7.52 2.63 -8.75
N LEU A 239 8.20 3.05 -7.69
CA LEU A 239 9.39 3.88 -7.73
C LEU A 239 10.52 3.23 -6.95
N ARG A 240 11.70 3.22 -7.54
CA ARG A 240 12.95 2.78 -6.88
C ARG A 240 14.07 3.76 -7.20
N ILE A 241 15.18 3.69 -6.45
CA ILE A 241 16.40 4.40 -6.84
C ILE A 241 17.20 3.49 -7.76
N ALA A 242 17.60 4.04 -8.92
CA ALA A 242 18.47 3.35 -9.84
C ALA A 242 19.79 3.01 -9.15
N LYS A 243 20.07 1.72 -9.02
CA LYS A 243 21.33 1.23 -8.44
C LYS A 243 22.34 1.09 -9.56
N ASP A 244 23.59 1.47 -9.31
CA ASP A 244 24.70 1.30 -10.27
C ASP A 244 25.10 -0.18 -10.51
N MET A 245 24.31 -1.15 -10.04
CA MET A 245 24.60 -2.58 -10.15
C MET A 245 23.38 -3.35 -10.65
N PRO A 246 23.50 -4.21 -11.68
CA PRO A 246 22.41 -5.09 -12.09
C PRO A 246 22.22 -6.16 -11.03
N THR A 247 21.21 -6.01 -10.16
CA THR A 247 20.75 -7.14 -9.34
C THR A 247 19.88 -8.02 -10.22
N LEU A 248 20.52 -9.04 -10.79
CA LEU A 248 19.86 -10.14 -11.49
C LEU A 248 18.91 -10.83 -10.51
N SER A 249 17.60 -10.57 -10.62
CA SER A 249 16.59 -11.25 -9.81
C SER A 249 16.51 -12.71 -10.25
N ARG A 250 17.11 -13.61 -9.48
CA ARG A 250 17.04 -15.04 -9.70
C ARG A 250 15.80 -15.58 -8.99
N ASP A 251 14.75 -15.87 -9.74
CA ASP A 251 13.84 -16.95 -9.40
C ASP A 251 13.15 -17.53 -10.64
N ALA A 252 13.62 -18.71 -11.04
CA ALA A 252 12.85 -19.67 -11.81
C ALA A 252 13.16 -21.05 -11.24
N PRO A 253 12.20 -21.80 -10.68
CA PRO A 253 12.43 -23.19 -10.35
C PRO A 253 12.63 -23.98 -11.64
N GLY A 254 13.83 -24.55 -11.79
CA GLY A 254 14.19 -25.39 -12.93
C GLY A 254 13.21 -26.56 -13.07
N ARG A 255 12.44 -26.57 -14.17
CA ARG A 255 11.76 -27.78 -14.62
C ARG A 255 12.84 -28.77 -15.07
N THR A 256 13.15 -29.72 -14.20
CA THR A 256 13.90 -30.91 -14.58
C THR A 256 12.95 -31.81 -15.37
N SER A 257 13.06 -31.77 -16.69
CA SER A 257 12.42 -32.71 -17.61
C SER A 257 12.93 -34.12 -17.30
N ARG A 258 12.10 -34.99 -16.71
CA ARG A 258 12.37 -36.43 -16.70
C ARG A 258 12.24 -36.95 -18.12
N LEU A 259 13.38 -37.20 -18.76
CA LEU A 259 13.50 -37.98 -19.98
C LEU A 259 12.99 -39.41 -19.70
N GLY A 260 11.94 -39.79 -20.43
CA GLY A 260 11.43 -41.15 -20.44
C GLY A 260 12.49 -42.11 -20.99
N GLY A 261 12.79 -43.14 -20.21
CA GLY A 261 13.65 -44.24 -20.63
C GLY A 261 13.01 -45.00 -21.78
N GLN A 262 13.64 -44.94 -22.96
CA GLN A 262 13.44 -45.92 -24.01
C GLN A 262 14.10 -47.24 -23.58
N SER A 263 13.27 -48.23 -23.28
CA SER A 263 13.70 -49.63 -23.29
C SER A 263 13.74 -50.10 -24.75
N ARG A 264 14.94 -50.18 -25.33
CA ARG A 264 15.23 -51.05 -26.48
C ARG A 264 16.24 -52.10 -26.03
N ARG A 265 15.81 -53.35 -25.96
CA ARG A 265 16.67 -54.51 -26.19
C ARG A 265 16.34 -55.01 -27.59
N SER A 266 17.33 -54.98 -28.48
CA SER A 266 17.38 -55.92 -29.60
C SER A 266 18.15 -57.15 -29.13
N CYS A 267 17.90 -58.29 -29.77
CA CYS A 267 18.97 -59.27 -29.98
C CYS A 267 20.14 -58.63 -30.73
#